data_AF-A0A1V5ABC8-F1
#
_entry.id   AF-A0A1V5ABC8-F1
#
_cell.length_a   1.000
_cell.length_b   1.000
_cell.length_c   1.000
_cell.angle_alpha   90.00
_cell.angle_beta   90.00
_cell.angle_gamma   90.00
#
_symmetry.space_group_name_H-M   'P 1'
#
loop_
_entity.id
_entity.type
_entity.pdbx_description
1 polymer ?
#
loop_
_entity_poly.entity_id
_entity_poly.type
_entity_poly.pdbx_seq_one_letter_code
_entity_poly.pdbx_strand_id
1 'polypeptide(L)'
;MSSVIFGGKTGPWFLLPGNSVAFYVEEPALEIRVVDYSSDFVVSSSSSWVPKGDSAGFRIETNMWVMAQRPDCDGAPMSIRLTGPGNVKYSSLGGYSLQDIVVSSTPYETGPVWNTGSSEYPSGNYTVYLDTDPKDSQKVTFLVQKDNPLIKPTTAFPVTSISHTAVTPSPAMTIGQSPGTTLPTPSPTIQDTPFTTTSPTVASTQSPGPGIPLILCTILSALFLAVLNRKAS
;
A
#
# COMPACT_ATOMS: atom_id res chain seq x y z
N MET A 1 -12.59 26.18 9.52
CA MET A 1 -11.84 27.16 8.71
C MET A 1 -11.80 26.60 7.29
N SER A 2 -12.35 27.30 6.30
CA SER A 2 -12.58 26.76 4.95
C SER A 2 -11.27 26.65 4.14
N SER A 3 -11.08 25.50 3.49
CA SER A 3 -9.94 25.11 2.63
C SER A 3 -9.67 26.06 1.45
N VAL A 4 -10.63 26.94 1.13
CA VAL A 4 -10.61 27.81 -0.06
C VAL A 4 -9.61 28.98 0.05
N ILE A 5 -9.17 29.39 1.25
CA ILE A 5 -8.34 30.61 1.42
C ILE A 5 -6.85 30.37 1.08
N PHE A 6 -6.40 29.11 1.07
CA PHE A 6 -5.00 28.73 0.84
C PHE A 6 -4.75 28.09 -0.53
N GLY A 7 -5.80 27.79 -1.29
CA GLY A 7 -5.69 27.19 -2.62
C GLY A 7 -4.78 28.01 -3.53
N GLY A 8 -3.69 27.39 -3.99
CA GLY A 8 -2.74 27.98 -4.94
C GLY A 8 -1.62 28.84 -4.35
N LYS A 9 -1.52 28.98 -3.02
CA LYS A 9 -0.45 29.76 -2.37
C LYS A 9 0.71 28.88 -1.90
N THR A 10 1.62 28.56 -2.81
CA THR A 10 2.88 27.85 -2.53
C THR A 10 4.01 28.80 -2.16
N GLY A 11 5.12 28.26 -1.65
CA GLY A 11 6.32 29.01 -1.28
C GLY A 11 6.45 29.28 0.22
N PRO A 12 7.36 30.19 0.63
CA PRO A 12 7.59 30.49 2.03
C PRO A 12 6.43 31.28 2.64
N TRP A 13 5.98 30.82 3.80
CA TRP A 13 5.05 31.52 4.67
C TRP A 13 5.80 32.12 5.84
N PHE A 14 5.39 33.29 6.30
CA PHE A 14 6.16 34.09 7.24
C PHE A 14 5.42 34.32 8.56
N LEU A 15 6.15 34.37 9.67
CA LEU A 15 5.64 34.82 10.96
C LEU A 15 5.51 36.34 10.98
N LEU A 16 4.39 36.85 11.48
CA LEU A 16 4.22 38.28 11.74
C LEU A 16 4.51 38.59 13.22
N PRO A 17 5.12 39.76 13.53
CA PRO A 17 5.56 40.82 12.61
C PRO A 17 6.99 40.62 12.05
N GLY A 18 7.73 39.62 12.52
CA GLY A 18 9.17 39.47 12.28
C GLY A 18 9.57 39.09 10.85
N ASN A 19 8.61 38.75 9.99
CA ASN A 19 8.79 38.37 8.59
C ASN A 19 9.88 37.29 8.38
N SER A 20 10.07 36.42 9.38
CA SER A 20 10.90 35.23 9.30
C SER A 20 10.10 34.08 8.72
N VAL A 21 10.73 33.21 7.93
CA VAL A 21 10.06 32.05 7.34
C VAL A 21 9.59 31.13 8.46
N ALA A 22 8.29 30.84 8.46
CA ALA A 22 7.65 29.86 9.33
C ALA A 22 7.78 28.46 8.73
N PHE A 23 7.33 28.29 7.48
CA PHE A 23 7.35 27.02 6.76
C PHE A 23 7.18 27.25 5.25
N TYR A 24 7.44 26.21 4.46
CA TYR A 24 7.16 26.17 3.04
C TYR A 24 5.85 25.43 2.77
N VAL A 25 5.07 25.96 1.83
CA VAL A 25 3.90 25.27 1.28
C VAL A 25 4.24 24.79 -0.12
N GLU A 26 4.13 23.49 -0.33
CA GLU A 26 4.32 22.85 -1.63
C GLU A 26 2.97 22.32 -2.14
N GLU A 27 2.88 22.17 -3.46
CA GLU A 27 1.74 21.48 -4.04
C GLU A 27 1.85 19.96 -3.77
N PRO A 28 0.74 19.25 -3.48
CA PRO A 28 0.78 17.80 -3.32
C PRO A 28 1.24 17.12 -4.61
N ALA A 29 2.31 16.34 -4.53
CA ALA A 29 2.75 15.43 -5.59
C ALA A 29 2.17 14.04 -5.30
N LEU A 30 1.53 13.43 -6.31
CA LEU A 30 0.86 12.14 -6.19
C LEU A 30 1.17 11.27 -7.41
N GLU A 31 1.79 10.13 -7.17
CA GLU A 31 2.08 9.12 -8.17
C GLU A 31 1.80 7.72 -7.62
N ILE A 32 1.21 6.88 -8.46
CA ILE A 32 0.96 5.48 -8.16
C ILE A 32 1.41 4.61 -9.32
N ARG A 33 2.02 3.48 -8.98
CA ARG A 33 2.40 2.43 -9.91
C ARG A 33 1.86 1.11 -9.42
N VAL A 34 1.53 0.22 -10.36
CA VAL A 34 1.15 -1.16 -10.04
C VAL A 34 2.41 -2.01 -10.10
N VAL A 35 2.62 -2.81 -9.07
CA VAL A 35 3.78 -3.71 -8.94
C VAL A 35 3.26 -5.14 -8.94
N ASP A 36 3.80 -5.97 -9.81
CA ASP A 36 3.69 -7.43 -9.73
C ASP A 36 4.88 -7.96 -8.93
N TYR A 37 4.60 -8.45 -7.73
CA TYR A 37 5.61 -8.98 -6.81
C TYR A 37 6.02 -10.41 -7.16
N SER A 38 5.28 -11.11 -8.01
CA SER A 38 5.61 -12.46 -8.46
C SER A 38 6.77 -12.44 -9.45
N SER A 39 6.80 -11.40 -10.29
CA SER A 39 7.82 -11.20 -11.33
C SER A 39 8.78 -10.03 -11.04
N ASP A 40 8.66 -9.37 -9.88
CA ASP A 40 9.38 -8.14 -9.51
C ASP A 40 9.34 -7.07 -10.61
N PHE A 41 8.13 -6.82 -11.11
CA PHE A 41 7.89 -6.00 -12.29
C PHE A 41 6.95 -4.84 -11.98
N VAL A 42 7.29 -3.65 -12.50
CA VAL A 42 6.46 -2.44 -12.36
C VAL A 42 5.74 -2.16 -13.67
N VAL A 43 4.41 -2.14 -13.60
CA VAL A 43 3.55 -1.76 -14.73
C VAL A 43 3.91 -0.36 -15.18
N SER A 44 4.13 -0.21 -16.48
CA SER A 44 4.56 1.04 -17.10
C SER A 44 3.91 1.20 -18.47
N SER A 45 4.13 2.35 -19.12
CA SER A 45 3.61 2.60 -20.48
C SER A 45 4.12 1.60 -21.52
N SER A 46 5.28 0.98 -21.31
CA SER A 46 5.85 -0.04 -22.19
C SER A 46 5.39 -1.46 -21.86
N SER A 47 4.73 -1.68 -20.73
CA SER A 47 4.24 -2.99 -20.30
C SER A 47 3.06 -2.78 -19.34
N SER A 48 1.87 -2.77 -19.92
CA SER A 48 0.61 -2.38 -19.29
C SER A 48 -0.25 -3.59 -18.90
N TRP A 49 0.34 -4.66 -18.39
CA TRP A 49 -0.39 -5.87 -18.00
C TRP A 49 0.16 -6.53 -16.74
N VAL A 50 -0.69 -7.33 -16.09
CA VAL A 50 -0.37 -8.18 -14.94
C VAL A 50 -0.97 -9.58 -15.20
N PRO A 51 -0.22 -10.69 -15.06
CA PRO A 51 -0.77 -12.02 -15.22
C PRO A 51 -1.83 -12.32 -14.18
N LYS A 52 -2.88 -13.02 -14.58
CA LYS A 52 -3.87 -13.56 -13.66
C LYS A 52 -3.26 -14.74 -12.91
N GLY A 53 -3.28 -14.67 -11.59
CA GLY A 53 -2.63 -15.66 -10.71
C GLY A 53 -1.52 -15.03 -9.88
N ASP A 54 -1.01 -13.90 -10.32
CA ASP A 54 0.09 -13.20 -9.68
C ASP A 54 -0.39 -12.33 -8.51
N SER A 55 0.53 -12.10 -7.58
CA SER A 55 0.35 -11.19 -6.46
C SER A 55 0.84 -9.81 -6.83
N ALA A 56 -0.09 -8.86 -6.85
CA ALA A 56 0.18 -7.47 -7.18
C ALA A 56 -0.06 -6.55 -5.99
N GLY A 57 0.40 -5.31 -6.11
CA GLY A 57 0.12 -4.22 -5.18
C GLY A 57 0.47 -2.88 -5.80
N PHE A 58 0.65 -1.89 -4.93
CA PHE A 58 0.88 -0.51 -5.34
C PHE A 58 2.15 0.04 -4.72
N ARG A 59 2.88 0.81 -5.53
CA ARG A 59 3.94 1.69 -5.08
C ARG A 59 3.45 3.13 -5.23
N ILE A 60 3.50 3.87 -4.15
CA ILE A 60 3.04 5.25 -4.04
C ILE A 60 4.26 6.13 -3.85
N GLU A 61 4.35 7.19 -4.64
CA GLU A 61 5.32 8.25 -4.48
C GLU A 61 4.58 9.56 -4.26
N THR A 62 4.88 10.22 -3.14
CA THR A 62 4.23 11.48 -2.77
C THR A 62 5.17 12.36 -1.95
N ASN A 63 4.91 13.66 -1.84
CA ASN A 63 5.51 14.53 -0.82
C ASN A 63 4.62 14.69 0.41
N MET A 64 3.40 14.14 0.42
CA MET A 64 2.45 14.27 1.53
C MET A 64 2.83 13.45 2.76
N TRP A 65 3.80 12.53 2.64
CA TRP A 65 4.31 11.73 3.77
C TRP A 65 4.87 12.58 4.90
N VAL A 66 5.33 13.81 4.59
CA VAL A 66 5.82 14.75 5.60
C VAL A 66 4.75 15.11 6.63
N MET A 67 3.45 15.01 6.28
CA MET A 67 2.36 15.27 7.21
C MET A 67 2.32 14.24 8.33
N ALA A 68 2.58 12.96 8.03
CA ALA A 68 2.60 11.88 9.01
C ALA A 68 3.77 11.97 10.00
N GLN A 69 4.75 12.85 9.75
CA GLN A 69 5.89 13.07 10.62
C GLN A 69 5.74 14.30 11.51
N ARG A 70 4.68 15.10 11.31
CA ARG A 70 4.43 16.29 12.12
C ARG A 70 3.85 15.88 13.48
N PRO A 71 4.37 16.43 14.59
CA PRO A 71 3.71 16.29 15.88
C PRO A 71 2.25 16.76 15.79
N ASP A 72 1.35 16.03 16.46
CA ASP A 72 -0.08 16.33 16.52
C ASP A 72 -0.80 16.37 15.16
N CYS A 73 -0.28 15.65 14.16
CA CYS A 73 -0.91 15.47 12.85
C CYS A 73 -1.12 13.98 12.56
N ASP A 74 -2.35 13.57 12.27
CA ASP A 74 -2.70 12.18 11.90
C ASP A 74 -2.20 11.80 10.49
N GLY A 75 -1.46 12.68 9.83
CA GLY A 75 -1.01 12.55 8.44
C GLY A 75 -2.04 13.05 7.43
N ALA A 76 -1.80 12.70 6.17
CA ALA A 76 -2.68 13.02 5.06
C ALA A 76 -3.28 11.72 4.51
N PRO A 77 -4.54 11.39 4.85
CA PRO A 77 -5.18 10.19 4.33
C PRO A 77 -5.41 10.30 2.82
N MET A 78 -5.11 9.22 2.11
CA MET A 78 -5.31 9.10 0.66
C MET A 78 -6.11 7.84 0.34
N SER A 79 -6.79 7.84 -0.81
CA SER A 79 -7.51 6.67 -1.31
C SER A 79 -6.92 6.17 -2.62
N ILE A 80 -6.70 4.85 -2.72
CA ILE A 80 -6.43 4.18 -3.99
C ILE A 80 -7.76 3.88 -4.66
N ARG A 81 -8.05 4.53 -5.78
CA ARG A 81 -9.27 4.32 -6.55
C ARG A 81 -9.01 3.26 -7.62
N LEU A 82 -9.39 2.02 -7.34
CA LEU A 82 -9.30 0.92 -8.30
C LEU A 82 -10.65 0.63 -8.94
N THR A 83 -10.70 0.68 -10.28
CA THR A 83 -11.85 0.29 -11.09
C THR A 83 -11.46 -0.86 -12.00
N GLY A 84 -12.19 -1.97 -11.94
CA GLY A 84 -11.98 -3.14 -12.79
C GLY A 84 -12.99 -3.28 -13.94
N PRO A 85 -13.00 -4.45 -14.58
CA PRO A 85 -13.90 -4.76 -15.68
C PRO A 85 -15.37 -4.53 -15.32
N GLY A 86 -16.14 -3.97 -16.25
CA GLY A 86 -17.55 -3.63 -16.00
C GLY A 86 -17.76 -2.43 -15.07
N ASN A 87 -16.73 -1.60 -14.84
CA ASN A 87 -16.74 -0.44 -13.94
C ASN A 87 -16.94 -0.79 -12.46
N VAL A 88 -16.57 -2.02 -12.06
CA VAL A 88 -16.59 -2.44 -10.66
C VAL A 88 -15.56 -1.62 -9.88
N LYS A 89 -16.00 -0.93 -8.83
CA LYS A 89 -15.13 -0.16 -7.95
C LYS A 89 -14.78 -1.00 -6.72
N TYR A 90 -13.48 -1.09 -6.43
CA TYR A 90 -12.99 -1.83 -5.28
C TYR A 90 -12.72 -0.87 -4.12
N SER A 91 -13.17 -1.25 -2.93
CA SER A 91 -12.84 -0.55 -1.67
C SER A 91 -11.77 -1.29 -0.86
N SER A 92 -11.50 -2.55 -1.18
CA SER A 92 -10.46 -3.38 -0.57
C SER A 92 -9.96 -4.46 -1.53
N LEU A 93 -8.76 -4.98 -1.26
CA LEU A 93 -8.14 -6.11 -1.97
C LEU A 93 -7.60 -7.10 -0.94
N GLY A 94 -8.06 -8.35 -0.94
CA GLY A 94 -7.59 -9.37 0.00
C GLY A 94 -7.67 -8.97 1.48
N GLY A 95 -8.60 -8.08 1.85
CA GLY A 95 -8.72 -7.51 3.20
C GLY A 95 -7.93 -6.22 3.46
N TYR A 96 -7.05 -5.80 2.54
CA TYR A 96 -6.38 -4.51 2.59
C TYR A 96 -7.34 -3.39 2.17
N SER A 97 -7.54 -2.39 3.03
CA SER A 97 -8.36 -1.21 2.72
C SER A 97 -7.66 -0.35 1.66
N LEU A 98 -8.40 0.06 0.64
CA LEU A 98 -7.92 1.04 -0.36
C LEU A 98 -8.24 2.50 0.04
N GLN A 99 -8.76 2.71 1.24
CA GLN A 99 -9.18 4.01 1.76
C GLN A 99 -8.39 4.37 3.01
N ASP A 100 -8.28 5.68 3.28
CA ASP A 100 -7.65 6.26 4.46
C ASP A 100 -6.21 5.80 4.70
N ILE A 101 -5.46 5.64 3.60
CA ILE A 101 -4.06 5.21 3.64
C ILE A 101 -3.21 6.42 4.01
N VAL A 102 -2.62 6.37 5.20
CA VAL A 102 -1.62 7.34 5.65
C VAL A 102 -0.23 6.84 5.26
N VAL A 103 0.40 7.57 4.35
CA VAL A 103 1.76 7.27 3.90
C VAL A 103 2.77 8.00 4.79
N SER A 104 3.73 7.27 5.36
CA SER A 104 4.73 7.81 6.30
C SER A 104 6.15 7.92 5.72
N SER A 105 6.36 7.38 4.52
CA SER A 105 7.62 7.43 3.77
C SER A 105 7.35 7.39 2.27
N THR A 106 8.32 7.80 1.46
CA THR A 106 8.24 7.69 0.00
C THR A 106 9.55 7.06 -0.52
N PRO A 107 9.51 6.05 -1.41
CA PRO A 107 8.31 5.35 -1.89
C PRO A 107 7.63 4.54 -0.78
N TYR A 108 6.30 4.43 -0.85
CA TYR A 108 5.50 3.56 0.02
C TYR A 108 4.96 2.39 -0.77
N GLU A 109 5.16 1.18 -0.28
CA GLU A 109 4.70 -0.04 -0.92
C GLU A 109 3.62 -0.70 -0.07
N THR A 110 2.49 -1.04 -0.71
CA THR A 110 1.43 -1.78 -0.03
C THR A 110 1.83 -3.24 0.23
N GLY A 111 2.86 -3.74 -0.46
CA GLY A 111 3.12 -5.17 -0.59
C GLY A 111 2.09 -5.90 -1.47
N PRO A 112 2.14 -7.24 -1.51
CA PRO A 112 1.31 -8.11 -2.37
C PRO A 112 -0.13 -8.24 -1.86
N VAL A 113 -0.87 -7.13 -1.80
CA VAL A 113 -2.23 -7.08 -1.26
C VAL A 113 -3.29 -7.62 -2.21
N TRP A 114 -2.94 -7.84 -3.48
CA TRP A 114 -3.88 -8.19 -4.52
C TRP A 114 -3.53 -9.54 -5.17
N ASN A 115 -4.26 -10.59 -4.79
CA ASN A 115 -4.19 -11.88 -5.46
C ASN A 115 -5.08 -11.88 -6.71
N THR A 116 -4.51 -11.57 -7.87
CA THR A 116 -5.25 -11.48 -9.15
C THR A 116 -5.83 -12.83 -9.61
N GLY A 117 -5.36 -13.94 -9.04
CA GLY A 117 -5.87 -15.29 -9.30
C GLY A 117 -7.26 -15.56 -8.72
N SER A 118 -7.70 -14.77 -7.73
CA SER A 118 -9.02 -14.92 -7.13
C SER A 118 -10.14 -14.72 -8.16
N SER A 119 -11.24 -15.47 -7.98
CA SER A 119 -12.46 -15.30 -8.78
C SER A 119 -13.10 -13.92 -8.62
N GLU A 120 -12.78 -13.20 -7.53
CA GLU A 120 -13.27 -11.83 -7.26
C GLU A 120 -12.70 -10.78 -8.23
N TYR A 121 -11.57 -11.09 -8.88
CA TYR A 121 -10.86 -10.17 -9.77
C TYR A 121 -10.86 -10.74 -11.19
N PRO A 122 -11.90 -10.46 -12.00
CA PRO A 122 -11.99 -10.97 -13.37
C PRO A 122 -10.86 -10.44 -14.25
N SER A 123 -10.51 -11.19 -15.30
CA SER A 123 -9.60 -10.67 -16.32
C SER A 123 -10.22 -9.48 -17.05
N GLY A 124 -9.41 -8.51 -17.44
CA GLY A 124 -9.80 -7.36 -18.23
C GLY A 124 -9.06 -6.09 -17.83
N ASN A 125 -9.56 -4.95 -18.29
CA ASN A 125 -8.93 -3.65 -18.04
C ASN A 125 -9.24 -3.15 -16.64
N TYR A 126 -8.18 -2.77 -15.95
CA TYR A 126 -8.22 -2.08 -14.67
C TYR A 126 -7.69 -0.67 -14.83
N THR A 127 -8.18 0.24 -14.00
CA THR A 127 -7.68 1.61 -13.89
C THR A 127 -7.50 1.95 -12.42
N VAL A 128 -6.33 2.46 -12.08
CA VAL A 128 -5.97 2.88 -10.73
C VAL A 128 -5.44 4.31 -10.72
N TYR A 129 -5.78 5.07 -9.68
CA TYR A 129 -5.22 6.38 -9.37
C TYR A 129 -5.29 6.63 -7.86
N LEU A 130 -4.51 7.58 -7.37
CA LEU A 130 -4.65 8.13 -6.03
C LEU A 130 -5.61 9.30 -6.05
N ASP A 131 -6.43 9.37 -5.03
CA ASP A 131 -7.39 10.42 -4.77
C ASP A 131 -7.10 11.00 -3.38
N THR A 132 -6.92 12.32 -3.36
CA THR A 132 -6.85 13.15 -2.16
C THR A 132 -7.83 14.29 -2.40
N ASP A 133 -8.74 14.62 -1.50
CA ASP A 133 -9.60 15.79 -1.74
C ASP A 133 -8.75 17.07 -1.59
N PRO A 134 -8.51 17.91 -2.63
CA PRO A 134 -9.19 17.99 -3.94
C PRO A 134 -8.34 17.61 -5.18
N LYS A 135 -7.23 16.89 -5.04
CA LYS A 135 -6.31 16.49 -6.11
C LYS A 135 -6.25 14.97 -6.35
N ASP A 136 -6.37 14.59 -7.63
CA ASP A 136 -6.12 13.24 -8.13
C ASP A 136 -4.71 13.09 -8.74
N SER A 137 -4.16 11.87 -8.72
CA SER A 137 -2.97 11.51 -9.51
C SER A 137 -3.31 11.23 -10.97
N GLN A 138 -2.27 11.04 -11.79
CA GLN A 138 -2.44 10.42 -13.11
C GLN A 138 -3.05 9.01 -12.98
N LYS A 139 -3.94 8.67 -13.92
CA LYS A 139 -4.56 7.35 -14.02
C LYS A 139 -3.62 6.36 -14.71
N VAL A 140 -3.49 5.17 -14.13
CA VAL A 140 -2.77 4.04 -14.69
C VAL A 140 -3.80 3.00 -15.14
N THR A 141 -3.83 2.72 -16.44
CA THR A 141 -4.68 1.68 -17.03
C THR A 141 -3.82 0.49 -17.44
N PHE A 142 -4.26 -0.71 -17.07
CA PHE A 142 -3.52 -1.95 -17.35
C PHE A 142 -4.48 -3.14 -17.49
N LEU A 143 -4.01 -4.19 -18.15
CA LEU A 143 -4.76 -5.40 -18.45
C LEU A 143 -4.37 -6.54 -17.49
N VAL A 144 -5.34 -7.07 -16.75
CA VAL A 144 -5.17 -8.37 -16.07
C VAL A 144 -5.60 -9.46 -17.04
N GLN A 145 -4.72 -10.40 -17.35
CA GLN A 145 -5.00 -11.47 -18.33
C GLN A 145 -4.31 -12.77 -17.97
N LYS A 146 -4.87 -13.88 -18.47
CA LYS A 146 -4.38 -15.23 -18.14
C LYS A 146 -2.96 -15.50 -18.64
N ASP A 147 -2.61 -14.96 -19.80
CA ASP A 147 -1.36 -15.28 -20.48
C ASP A 147 -0.42 -14.08 -20.48
N ASN A 148 0.87 -14.31 -20.20
CA ASN A 148 1.92 -13.33 -20.43
C ASN A 148 2.14 -13.20 -21.95
N PRO A 149 1.88 -12.05 -22.58
CA PRO A 149 2.01 -11.89 -24.04
C PRO A 149 3.46 -12.01 -24.54
N LEU A 150 4.45 -11.96 -23.65
CA LEU A 150 5.87 -12.21 -23.97
C LEU A 150 6.20 -13.71 -24.04
N ILE A 151 5.34 -14.58 -23.49
CA ILE A 151 5.49 -16.03 -23.55
C ILE A 151 4.41 -16.56 -24.50
N LYS A 152 4.71 -16.59 -25.80
CA LYS A 152 3.84 -17.32 -26.73
C LYS A 152 3.77 -18.78 -26.27
N PRO A 153 2.58 -19.39 -26.10
CA PRO A 153 2.52 -20.83 -25.94
C PRO A 153 3.18 -21.45 -27.16
N THR A 154 4.24 -22.23 -26.95
CA THR A 154 4.80 -23.08 -27.99
C THR A 154 3.65 -23.95 -28.47
N THR A 155 3.14 -23.67 -29.68
CA THR A 155 2.15 -24.52 -30.33
C THR A 155 2.77 -25.91 -30.41
N ALA A 156 2.29 -26.83 -29.57
CA ALA A 156 2.60 -28.23 -29.76
C ALA A 156 2.08 -28.61 -31.15
N PHE A 157 2.99 -28.90 -32.07
CA PHE A 157 2.62 -29.46 -33.36
C PHE A 157 1.77 -30.71 -33.10
N PRO A 158 0.65 -30.92 -33.82
CA PRO A 158 -0.10 -32.15 -33.68
C PRO A 158 0.83 -33.31 -34.06
N VAL A 159 1.12 -34.18 -33.09
CA VAL A 159 1.73 -35.48 -33.38
C VAL A 159 0.68 -36.25 -34.19
N THR A 160 0.93 -36.41 -35.49
CA THR A 160 0.14 -37.31 -36.32
C THR A 160 0.33 -38.73 -35.77
N SER A 161 -0.65 -39.22 -35.01
CA SER A 161 -0.71 -40.63 -34.66
C SER A 161 -1.01 -41.43 -35.93
N ILE A 162 0.00 -42.06 -36.49
CA ILE A 162 -0.20 -43.15 -37.44
C ILE A 162 -0.93 -44.28 -36.72
N SER A 163 -2.15 -44.57 -37.16
CA SER A 163 -2.92 -45.74 -36.75
C SER A 163 -2.20 -46.99 -37.25
N HIS A 164 -1.45 -47.65 -36.38
CA HIS A 164 -1.04 -49.03 -36.59
C HIS A 164 -2.21 -49.95 -36.24
N THR A 165 -2.84 -50.53 -37.26
CA THR A 165 -3.68 -51.71 -37.13
C THR A 165 -2.82 -52.85 -36.63
N ALA A 166 -2.94 -53.19 -35.35
CA ALA A 166 -2.25 -54.34 -34.75
C ALA A 166 -3.24 -55.46 -34.42
N VAL A 167 -2.91 -56.63 -34.93
CA VAL A 167 -3.66 -57.88 -35.02
C VAL A 167 -3.80 -58.53 -33.64
N THR A 168 -4.95 -59.14 -33.38
CA THR A 168 -5.29 -59.92 -32.18
C THR A 168 -4.36 -61.12 -31.97
N PRO A 169 -3.83 -61.34 -30.74
CA PRO A 169 -3.42 -62.66 -30.28
C PRO A 169 -4.29 -63.19 -29.12
N SER A 170 -4.50 -64.50 -29.18
CA SER A 170 -5.25 -65.41 -28.28
C SER A 170 -4.70 -65.46 -26.82
N PRO A 171 -5.43 -66.02 -25.83
CA PRO A 171 -5.17 -65.79 -24.41
C PRO A 171 -4.24 -66.80 -23.71
N ALA A 172 -3.77 -66.33 -22.55
CA ALA A 172 -3.29 -67.04 -21.35
C ALA A 172 -1.83 -67.53 -21.26
N MET A 173 -1.08 -66.93 -20.32
CA MET A 173 -0.37 -67.68 -19.27
C MET A 173 -0.17 -66.78 -18.03
N THR A 174 -0.65 -67.28 -16.89
CA THR A 174 -0.49 -66.74 -15.54
C THR A 174 0.76 -67.34 -14.90
N ILE A 175 1.78 -66.55 -14.54
CA ILE A 175 2.76 -66.89 -13.47
C ILE A 175 3.32 -65.61 -12.84
N GLY A 176 3.28 -65.53 -11.49
CA GLY A 176 4.34 -64.91 -10.69
C GLY A 176 4.07 -63.56 -10.03
N GLN A 177 3.39 -63.57 -8.87
CA GLN A 177 3.51 -62.51 -7.85
C GLN A 177 4.94 -62.50 -7.25
N SER A 178 5.49 -61.31 -7.01
CA SER A 178 6.41 -61.05 -5.91
C SER A 178 6.39 -59.56 -5.53
N PRO A 179 6.50 -59.20 -4.23
CA PRO A 179 5.90 -58.00 -3.66
C PRO A 179 6.77 -56.75 -3.74
N GLY A 180 6.08 -55.61 -3.65
CA GLY A 180 6.64 -54.27 -3.73
C GLY A 180 7.68 -53.95 -2.65
N THR A 181 8.60 -53.07 -3.01
CA THR A 181 9.46 -52.35 -2.07
C THR A 181 9.21 -50.87 -2.27
N THR A 182 8.38 -50.29 -1.42
CA THR A 182 8.26 -48.83 -1.25
C THR A 182 9.42 -48.36 -0.38
N LEU A 183 10.27 -47.51 -0.94
CA LEU A 183 11.30 -46.80 -0.18
C LEU A 183 10.62 -45.69 0.63
N PRO A 184 10.78 -45.62 1.97
CA PRO A 184 10.25 -44.52 2.75
C PRO A 184 11.12 -43.26 2.53
N THR A 185 10.50 -42.20 2.02
CA THR A 185 11.05 -40.84 2.03
C THR A 185 11.08 -40.34 3.48
N PRO A 186 12.21 -39.83 4.00
CA PRO A 186 12.28 -39.27 5.35
C PRO A 186 11.43 -37.99 5.45
N SER A 187 10.62 -37.92 6.52
CA SER A 187 9.87 -36.73 6.92
C SER A 187 10.83 -35.62 7.37
N PRO A 188 10.58 -34.33 7.05
CA PRO A 188 11.41 -33.23 7.54
C PRO A 188 11.33 -33.14 9.07
N THR A 189 12.50 -33.13 9.70
CA THR A 189 12.65 -32.86 11.13
C THR A 189 12.48 -31.37 11.38
N ILE A 190 11.48 -30.99 12.19
CA ILE A 190 11.39 -29.63 12.74
C ILE A 190 12.44 -29.53 13.84
N GLN A 191 13.46 -28.72 13.60
CA GLN A 191 14.44 -28.34 14.60
C GLN A 191 13.85 -27.20 15.43
N ASP A 192 13.31 -27.53 16.60
CA ASP A 192 12.94 -26.57 17.63
C ASP A 192 14.22 -25.84 18.08
N THR A 193 14.35 -24.59 17.63
CA THR A 193 15.36 -23.66 18.14
C THR A 193 14.70 -22.93 19.31
N PRO A 194 15.25 -23.00 20.55
CA PRO A 194 14.65 -22.29 21.67
C PRO A 194 14.78 -20.78 21.45
N PHE A 195 13.66 -20.10 21.24
CA PHE A 195 13.59 -18.65 21.31
C PHE A 195 13.75 -18.25 22.78
N THR A 196 14.84 -17.55 23.09
CA THR A 196 15.01 -16.91 24.39
C THR A 196 14.18 -15.63 24.37
N THR A 197 13.04 -15.64 25.07
CA THR A 197 12.22 -14.44 25.27
C THR A 197 12.94 -13.49 26.23
N THR A 198 13.71 -12.53 25.70
CA THR A 198 14.11 -11.37 26.50
C THR A 198 12.92 -10.44 26.61
N SER A 199 12.31 -10.39 27.80
CA SER A 199 11.32 -9.38 28.17
C SER A 199 11.91 -7.98 28.01
N PRO A 200 11.21 -7.01 27.37
CA PRO A 200 11.67 -5.63 27.38
C PRO A 200 11.63 -5.11 28.82
N THR A 201 12.80 -4.74 29.33
CA THR A 201 12.92 -3.98 30.57
C THR A 201 12.26 -2.62 30.34
N VAL A 202 11.17 -2.35 31.04
CA VAL A 202 10.54 -1.03 31.10
C VAL A 202 11.54 -0.08 31.75
N ALA A 203 12.21 0.74 30.95
CA ALA A 203 12.92 1.90 31.46
C ALA A 203 11.88 2.90 31.97
N SER A 204 11.72 2.98 33.29
CA SER A 204 10.98 4.05 33.93
C SER A 204 11.74 5.36 33.71
N THR A 205 11.36 6.15 32.71
CA THR A 205 11.76 7.55 32.63
C THR A 205 11.10 8.28 33.79
N GLN A 206 11.89 8.61 34.81
CA GLN A 206 11.45 9.50 35.88
C GLN A 206 11.07 10.85 35.26
N SER A 207 9.80 11.21 35.45
CA SER A 207 9.29 12.57 35.25
C SER A 207 10.04 13.52 36.19
N PRO A 208 10.62 14.62 35.69
CA PRO A 208 10.94 15.76 36.54
C PRO A 208 9.61 16.39 36.96
N GLY A 209 9.16 16.05 38.17
CA GLY A 209 8.01 16.70 38.78
C GLY A 209 8.21 18.21 38.92
N PRO A 210 7.12 18.99 38.93
CA PRO A 210 7.18 20.44 39.03
C PRO A 210 7.54 20.85 40.46
N GLY A 211 8.77 21.32 40.65
CA GLY A 211 9.19 22.04 41.85
C GLY A 211 8.82 23.53 41.73
N ILE A 212 7.67 23.91 42.27
CA ILE A 212 7.32 25.30 42.56
C ILE A 212 8.06 25.73 43.84
N PRO A 213 8.69 26.90 43.86
CA PRO A 213 8.33 27.84 44.92
C PRO A 213 7.95 29.22 44.40
N LEU A 214 6.88 29.74 45.00
CA LEU A 214 6.39 31.12 45.06
C LEU A 214 7.45 32.20 44.73
N ILE A 215 7.12 33.05 43.75
CA ILE A 215 7.43 34.49 43.83
C ILE A 215 6.13 35.26 43.54
N LEU A 216 5.57 35.82 44.61
CA LEU A 216 4.60 36.92 44.60
C LEU A 216 5.31 38.20 44.16
N CYS A 217 4.79 38.92 43.15
CA CYS A 217 4.46 40.36 43.21
C CYS A 217 4.23 40.96 41.81
N THR A 218 3.05 41.56 41.64
CA THR A 218 2.72 42.77 40.82
C THR A 218 3.03 42.69 39.32
N ILE A 219 2.06 42.71 38.39
CA ILE A 219 1.30 43.90 37.97
C ILE A 219 0.01 43.44 37.27
N LEU A 220 -1.15 43.68 37.89
CA LEU A 220 -2.45 43.62 37.21
C LEU A 220 -3.30 44.77 37.74
N SER A 221 -3.00 45.98 37.27
CA SER A 221 -3.80 47.19 37.48
C SER A 221 -3.39 48.26 36.47
N ALA A 222 -3.68 48.04 35.19
CA ALA A 222 -3.60 49.10 34.18
C ALA A 222 -4.57 48.95 32.99
N LEU A 223 -5.53 48.00 33.00
CA LEU A 223 -6.46 47.83 31.88
C LEU A 223 -7.94 47.68 32.27
N PHE A 224 -8.32 48.10 33.48
CA PHE A 224 -9.74 48.20 33.89
C PHE A 224 -10.21 49.64 34.19
N LEU A 225 -9.32 50.64 34.14
CA LEU A 225 -9.71 52.06 34.28
C LEU A 225 -9.94 52.80 32.95
N ALA A 226 -9.68 52.17 31.79
CA ALA A 226 -9.84 52.83 30.49
C ALA A 226 -11.22 52.61 29.82
N VAL A 227 -12.06 51.72 30.36
CA VAL A 227 -13.37 51.39 29.74
C VAL A 227 -14.56 52.04 30.45
N LEU A 228 -14.39 52.57 31.68
CA LEU A 228 -15.49 53.22 32.41
C LEU A 228 -15.64 54.74 32.20
N ASN A 229 -14.69 55.42 31.55
CA ASN A 229 -14.77 56.87 31.30
C ASN A 229 -15.22 57.30 29.89
N ARG A 230 -15.77 56.38 29.07
CA ARG A 230 -16.37 56.73 27.76
C ARG A 230 -17.90 56.63 27.72
N LYS A 231 -18.57 56.66 28.87
CA LYS A 231 -20.03 56.62 28.93
C LYS A 231 -20.62 57.62 29.95
N ALA A 232 -20.15 58.85 29.90
CA ALA A 232 -20.85 60.02 30.45
C ALA A 232 -20.17 61.31 29.95
N SER A 233 -20.45 61.70 28.71
CA SER A 233 -20.53 63.11 28.29
C SER A 233 -21.22 63.23 26.94
#